data_AF-A0A0A2ASD2-F1
#
_entry.id   AF-A0A0A2ASD2-F1
#
_cell.length_a   1.000
_cell.length_b   1.000
_cell.length_c   1.000
_cell.angle_alpha   90.00
_cell.angle_beta   90.00
_cell.angle_gamma   90.00
#
_symmetry.space_group_name_H-M   'P 1'
#
loop_
_entity.id
_entity.type
_entity.pdbx_description
1 polymer ?
#
loop_
_entity_poly.entity_id
_entity_poly.type
_entity_poly.pdbx_seq_one_letter_code
_entity_poly.pdbx_strand_id
1 'polypeptide(L)'
;MKIKKFLDFLPTNFRHEKSFFIQNNLTDFEKLSNLSDLDINEIQRKSSLCTLNNLKKIRAIAILKKEIGISPPQAYLLLHCGISSIKSLSLSTPYELERKIGRLERNLRVKTQADTTFTLLKEWIKKASQIDKSI
;
A
#
# COMPACT_ATOMS: atom_id res chain seq x y z
N MET A 1 23.88 -2.23 -11.96
CA MET A 1 22.43 -1.90 -11.91
C MET A 1 22.01 -1.91 -10.44
N LYS A 2 21.58 -0.78 -9.85
CA LYS A 2 21.07 -0.77 -8.47
C LYS A 2 19.73 -1.52 -8.43
N ILE A 3 19.63 -2.55 -7.60
CA ILE A 3 18.37 -3.26 -7.36
C ILE A 3 17.43 -2.29 -6.64
N LYS A 4 16.28 -1.96 -7.23
CA LYS A 4 15.27 -1.12 -6.59
C LYS A 4 14.66 -1.87 -5.41
N LYS A 5 14.60 -1.21 -4.25
CA LYS A 5 13.97 -1.73 -3.02
C LYS A 5 12.53 -1.26 -2.91
N PHE A 6 11.77 -1.85 -1.98
CA PHE A 6 10.37 -1.48 -1.71
C PHE A 6 10.15 0.03 -1.56
N LEU A 7 11.00 0.70 -0.77
CA LEU A 7 10.92 2.14 -0.52
C LEU A 7 11.12 2.99 -1.78
N ASP A 8 11.82 2.49 -2.80
CA ASP A 8 12.05 3.23 -4.05
C ASP A 8 10.78 3.38 -4.88
N PHE A 9 9.82 2.47 -4.69
CA PHE A 9 8.52 2.50 -5.36
C PHE A 9 7.46 3.30 -4.59
N LEU A 10 7.77 3.73 -3.36
CA LEU A 10 6.89 4.57 -2.58
C LEU A 10 6.89 6.02 -3.13
N PRO A 11 5.71 6.66 -3.26
CA PRO A 11 5.61 8.01 -3.80
C PRO A 11 6.36 9.07 -2.98
N THR A 12 6.59 10.23 -3.60
CA THR A 12 7.39 11.34 -3.04
C THR A 12 6.79 11.99 -1.81
N ASN A 13 5.46 11.90 -1.63
CA ASN A 13 4.78 12.42 -0.45
C ASN A 13 5.16 11.68 0.84
N PHE A 14 5.83 10.52 0.75
CA PHE A 14 6.38 9.75 1.87
C PHE A 14 7.87 10.04 2.14
N ARG A 15 8.42 11.16 1.64
CA ARG A 15 9.87 11.45 1.71
C ARG A 15 10.45 11.38 3.12
N HIS A 16 9.72 11.85 4.13
CA HIS A 16 10.21 11.88 5.52
C HIS A 16 10.23 10.48 6.12
N GLU A 17 9.15 9.72 5.93
CA GLU A 17 9.06 8.33 6.39
C GLU A 17 10.10 7.45 5.69
N LYS A 18 10.29 7.64 4.37
CA LYS A 18 11.35 6.96 3.60
C LYS A 18 12.74 7.24 4.18
N SER A 19 13.06 8.50 4.45
CA SER A 19 14.34 8.89 5.05
C SER A 19 14.53 8.24 6.42
N PHE A 20 13.51 8.30 7.27
CA PHE A 20 13.54 7.68 8.60
C PHE A 20 13.81 6.17 8.51
N PHE A 21 13.08 5.47 7.65
CA PHE A 21 13.23 4.02 7.47
C PHE A 21 14.62 3.64 6.94
N ILE A 22 15.18 4.41 6.01
CA ILE A 22 16.54 4.19 5.49
C ILE A 22 17.58 4.38 6.61
N GLN A 23 17.49 5.48 7.36
CA GLN A 23 18.42 5.78 8.47
C GLN A 23 18.38 4.73 9.58
N ASN A 24 17.23 4.08 9.79
CA ASN A 24 17.04 3.04 10.81
C ASN A 24 17.13 1.61 10.24
N ASN A 25 17.63 1.42 9.01
CA ASN A 25 17.75 0.10 8.36
C ASN A 25 16.43 -0.71 8.23
N LEU A 26 15.28 -0.03 8.24
CA LEU A 26 13.94 -0.60 8.07
C LEU A 26 13.47 -0.51 6.61
N THR A 27 14.20 -1.17 5.70
CA THR A 27 13.94 -1.04 4.24
C THR A 27 13.13 -2.19 3.63
N ASP A 28 12.79 -3.20 4.43
CA ASP A 28 12.10 -4.42 4.03
C ASP A 28 10.58 -4.31 4.23
N PHE A 29 9.80 -4.64 3.22
CA PHE A 29 8.34 -4.60 3.30
C PHE A 29 7.79 -5.61 4.30
N GLU A 30 8.45 -6.75 4.54
CA GLU A 30 7.98 -7.72 5.53
C GLU A 30 8.04 -7.12 6.93
N LYS A 31 9.15 -6.46 7.28
CA LYS A 31 9.29 -5.76 8.56
C LYS A 31 8.28 -4.62 8.69
N LEU A 32 8.09 -3.83 7.63
CA LEU A 32 7.15 -2.72 7.63
C LEU A 32 5.70 -3.19 7.76
N SER A 33 5.34 -4.35 7.20
CA SER A 33 3.99 -4.92 7.33
C SER A 33 3.66 -5.36 8.76
N ASN A 34 4.69 -5.73 9.54
CA ASN A 34 4.53 -6.22 10.91
C ASN A 34 4.59 -5.10 11.96
N LEU A 35 4.72 -3.83 11.57
CA LEU A 35 4.70 -2.71 12.52
C LEU A 35 3.36 -2.64 13.26
N SER A 36 3.41 -2.73 14.57
CA SER A 36 2.26 -2.50 15.43
C SER A 36 1.87 -1.01 15.46
N ASP A 37 0.68 -0.71 15.99
CA ASP A 37 0.30 0.69 16.24
C ASP A 37 1.21 1.37 17.26
N LEU A 38 1.76 0.61 18.22
CA LEU A 38 2.76 1.12 19.17
C LEU A 38 4.06 1.51 18.46
N ASP A 39 4.55 0.68 17.54
CA ASP A 39 5.76 0.99 16.76
C ASP A 39 5.56 2.25 15.91
N ILE A 40 4.41 2.37 15.26
CA ILE A 40 4.06 3.55 14.46
C ILE A 40 4.05 4.82 15.34
N ASN A 41 3.45 4.74 16.53
CA ASN A 41 3.41 5.86 17.48
C ASN A 41 4.82 6.21 17.98
N GLU A 42 5.69 5.22 18.20
CA GLU A 42 7.08 5.45 18.59
C GLU A 42 7.89 6.12 17.48
N ILE A 43 7.71 5.69 16.22
CA ILE A 43 8.36 6.32 15.06
C ILE A 43 7.97 7.80 14.97
N GLN A 44 6.68 8.11 15.10
CA GLN A 44 6.19 9.50 15.08
C GLN A 44 6.81 10.33 16.22
N ARG A 45 6.95 9.77 17.43
CA ARG A 45 7.60 10.46 18.56
C ARG A 45 9.08 10.71 18.30
N LYS A 46 9.79 9.79 17.65
CA LYS A 46 11.22 9.92 17.30
C LYS A 46 11.48 10.88 16.15
N SER A 47 10.51 11.10 15.27
CA SER A 47 10.64 11.99 14.11
C SER A 47 9.36 12.77 13.87
N SER A 48 9.35 14.04 14.29
CA SER A 48 8.21 14.96 14.14
C SER A 48 7.77 15.20 12.69
N LEU A 49 8.65 14.98 11.71
CA LEU A 49 8.33 15.10 10.28
C LEU A 49 7.58 13.88 9.71
N CYS A 50 7.61 12.74 10.42
CA CYS A 50 6.85 11.56 10.02
C CYS A 50 5.41 11.71 10.50
N THR A 51 4.44 11.45 9.63
CA THR A 51 3.03 11.57 10.00
C THR A 51 2.42 10.20 10.26
N LEU A 52 1.54 10.11 11.27
CA LEU A 52 0.83 8.88 11.61
C LEU A 52 0.07 8.30 10.39
N ASN A 53 -0.57 9.18 9.61
CA ASN A 53 -1.32 8.81 8.42
C ASN A 53 -0.43 8.14 7.35
N ASN A 54 0.73 8.75 7.06
CA ASN A 54 1.65 8.18 6.08
C ASN A 54 2.26 6.87 6.56
N LEU A 55 2.65 6.77 7.84
CA LEU A 55 3.16 5.52 8.42
C LEU A 55 2.14 4.39 8.31
N LYS A 56 0.87 4.67 8.64
CA LYS A 56 -0.23 3.71 8.46
C LYS A 56 -0.44 3.32 6.99
N LYS A 57 -0.36 4.27 6.06
CA LYS A 57 -0.43 3.98 4.61
C LYS A 57 0.72 3.11 4.14
N ILE A 58 1.96 3.40 4.56
CA ILE A 58 3.12 2.59 4.18
C ILE A 58 2.99 1.17 4.73
N ARG A 59 2.55 1.00 5.98
CA ARG A 59 2.22 -0.32 6.54
C ARG A 59 1.16 -1.03 5.72
N ALA A 60 0.07 -0.35 5.35
CA ALA A 60 -0.98 -0.93 4.52
C ALA A 60 -0.47 -1.37 3.13
N ILE A 61 0.38 -0.56 2.48
CA ILE A 61 1.05 -0.91 1.22
C ILE A 61 1.90 -2.17 1.40
N ALA A 62 2.67 -2.23 2.49
CA ALA A 62 3.53 -3.36 2.80
C ALA A 62 2.73 -4.64 3.05
N ILE A 63 1.60 -4.58 3.78
CA ILE A 63 0.68 -5.69 3.99
C ILE A 63 0.10 -6.18 2.66
N LEU A 64 -0.41 -5.29 1.81
CA LEU A 64 -0.95 -5.67 0.49
C LEU A 64 0.12 -6.30 -0.41
N LYS A 65 1.37 -5.81 -0.35
CA LYS A 65 2.49 -6.40 -1.06
C LYS A 65 2.79 -7.82 -0.56
N LYS A 66 2.87 -8.00 0.76
CA LYS A 66 3.19 -9.28 1.40
C LYS A 66 2.11 -10.33 1.15
N GLU A 67 0.86 -10.00 1.45
CA GLU A 67 -0.24 -10.97 1.50
C GLU A 67 -0.85 -11.25 0.11
N ILE A 68 -0.95 -10.23 -0.75
CA ILE A 68 -1.59 -10.37 -2.07
C ILE A 68 -0.57 -10.45 -3.22
N GLY A 69 0.64 -9.94 -3.01
CA GLY A 69 1.70 -9.88 -4.01
C GLY A 69 1.70 -8.60 -4.87
N ILE A 70 0.81 -7.65 -4.57
CA ILE A 70 0.59 -6.42 -5.35
C ILE A 70 1.80 -5.49 -5.28
N SER A 71 2.17 -4.83 -6.38
CA SER A 71 3.28 -3.86 -6.36
C SER A 71 2.97 -2.62 -5.50
N PRO A 72 3.97 -1.94 -4.91
CA PRO A 72 3.72 -0.75 -4.10
C PRO A 72 2.92 0.36 -4.81
N PRO A 73 3.13 0.65 -6.12
CA PRO A 73 2.29 1.61 -6.85
C PRO A 73 0.82 1.17 -6.97
N GLN A 74 0.56 -0.11 -7.24
CA GLN A 74 -0.79 -0.65 -7.30
C GLN A 74 -1.48 -0.64 -5.93
N ALA A 75 -0.77 -0.98 -4.86
CA ALA A 75 -1.30 -0.90 -3.49
C ALA A 75 -1.58 0.55 -3.07
N TYR A 76 -0.74 1.51 -3.48
CA TYR A 76 -0.99 2.93 -3.28
C TYR A 76 -2.23 3.42 -4.04
N LEU A 77 -2.44 2.95 -5.27
CA LEU A 77 -3.66 3.22 -6.03
C LEU A 77 -4.90 2.70 -5.29
N LEU A 78 -4.86 1.45 -4.82
CA LEU A 78 -5.96 0.84 -4.05
C LEU A 78 -6.28 1.64 -2.78
N LEU A 79 -5.27 2.14 -2.07
CA LEU A 79 -5.45 3.01 -0.91
C LEU A 79 -6.26 4.27 -1.24
N HIS A 80 -5.97 4.92 -2.38
CA HIS A 80 -6.73 6.09 -2.83
C HIS A 80 -8.15 5.75 -3.29
N CYS A 81 -8.42 4.49 -3.62
CA CYS A 81 -9.76 3.96 -3.85
C CYS A 81 -10.47 3.52 -2.55
N GLY A 82 -9.88 3.80 -1.39
CA GLY A 82 -10.43 3.46 -0.07
C GLY A 82 -10.19 2.01 0.35
N ILE A 83 -9.25 1.31 -0.28
CA ILE A 83 -8.87 -0.07 0.06
C ILE A 83 -7.56 -0.04 0.85
N SER A 84 -7.67 -0.15 2.17
CA SER A 84 -6.53 -0.03 3.09
C SER A 84 -6.20 -1.29 3.88
N SER A 85 -6.93 -2.37 3.66
CA SER A 85 -6.73 -3.66 4.35
C SER A 85 -7.17 -4.84 3.49
N ILE A 86 -6.71 -6.04 3.86
CA ILE A 86 -7.15 -7.30 3.26
C ILE A 86 -8.67 -7.45 3.34
N LYS A 87 -9.26 -7.12 4.50
CA LYS A 87 -10.71 -7.12 4.70
C LYS A 87 -11.45 -6.15 3.77
N SER A 88 -10.95 -4.93 3.59
CA SER A 88 -11.60 -4.00 2.64
C SER A 88 -11.54 -4.49 1.19
N LEU A 89 -10.45 -5.20 0.84
CA LEU A 89 -10.28 -5.79 -0.49
C LEU A 89 -11.16 -7.03 -0.67
N SER A 90 -11.28 -7.90 0.35
CA SER A 90 -12.09 -9.12 0.30
C SER A 90 -13.58 -8.84 0.11
N LEU A 91 -14.06 -7.69 0.61
CA LEU A 91 -15.44 -7.22 0.50
C LEU A 91 -15.74 -6.43 -0.78
N SER A 92 -14.72 -6.11 -1.58
CA SER A 92 -14.89 -5.31 -2.80
C SER A 92 -15.28 -6.18 -4.00
N THR A 93 -15.92 -5.57 -5.01
CA THR A 93 -16.08 -6.22 -6.32
C THR A 93 -15.10 -5.68 -7.38
N PRO A 94 -14.73 -6.48 -8.40
CA PRO A 94 -13.84 -6.01 -9.46
C PRO A 94 -14.37 -4.76 -10.18
N TYR A 95 -15.68 -4.71 -10.42
CA TYR A 95 -16.33 -3.59 -11.11
C TYR A 95 -16.36 -2.31 -10.26
N GLU A 96 -16.55 -2.42 -8.94
CA GLU A 96 -16.42 -1.29 -8.03
C GLU A 96 -15.00 -0.72 -8.02
N LEU A 97 -13.99 -1.58 -7.95
CA LEU A 97 -12.60 -1.16 -7.96
C LEU A 97 -12.22 -0.52 -9.29
N GLU A 98 -12.59 -1.12 -10.41
CA GLU A 98 -12.37 -0.55 -11.75
C GLU A 98 -13.00 0.84 -11.88
N ARG A 99 -14.26 1.00 -11.42
CA ARG A 99 -14.94 2.29 -11.42
C ARG A 99 -14.22 3.33 -10.53
N LYS A 100 -13.80 2.94 -9.33
CA LYS A 100 -13.09 3.84 -8.40
C LYS A 100 -11.74 4.26 -8.96
N ILE A 101 -10.98 3.32 -9.53
CA ILE A 101 -9.70 3.58 -10.19
C ILE A 101 -9.90 4.54 -11.38
N GLY A 102 -10.83 4.24 -12.29
CA GLY A 102 -11.09 5.10 -13.45
C GLY A 102 -11.64 6.49 -13.09
N ARG A 103 -12.33 6.65 -11.95
CA ARG A 103 -12.68 7.98 -11.41
C ARG A 103 -11.45 8.73 -10.91
N LEU A 104 -10.59 8.05 -10.15
CA LEU A 104 -9.36 8.63 -9.62
C LEU A 104 -8.40 9.06 -10.72
N GLU A 105 -8.17 8.22 -11.72
CA GLU A 105 -7.31 8.51 -12.86
C GLU A 105 -7.77 9.75 -13.63
N ARG A 106 -9.09 9.87 -13.88
CA ARG A 106 -9.67 11.08 -14.50
C ARG A 106 -9.45 12.33 -13.67
N ASN A 107 -9.63 12.26 -12.35
CA ASN A 107 -9.41 13.39 -11.45
C ASN A 107 -7.95 13.83 -11.45
N LEU A 108 -7.03 12.88 -11.52
CA LEU A 108 -5.59 13.13 -11.57
C LEU A 108 -5.07 13.47 -12.98
N ARG A 109 -5.93 13.43 -14.01
CA ARG A 109 -5.58 13.61 -15.43
C ARG A 109 -4.45 12.67 -15.89
N VAL A 110 -4.41 11.45 -15.34
CA VAL A 110 -3.48 10.39 -15.74
C VAL A 110 -4.25 9.25 -16.37
N LYS A 111 -3.61 8.48 -17.26
CA LYS A 111 -4.10 7.17 -17.71
C LYS A 111 -3.11 6.10 -17.30
N THR A 112 -3.61 5.03 -16.68
CA THR A 112 -3.00 3.70 -16.63
C THR A 112 -1.51 3.69 -16.24
N GLN A 113 -1.15 4.28 -15.09
CA GLN A 113 0.22 4.18 -14.57
C GLN A 113 0.50 2.88 -13.79
N ALA A 114 -0.53 2.12 -13.43
CA ALA A 114 -0.42 0.96 -12.54
C ALA A 114 -0.66 -0.40 -13.21
N ASP A 115 -0.92 -0.44 -14.53
CA ASP A 115 -1.21 -1.66 -15.30
C ASP A 115 -2.25 -2.59 -14.66
N THR A 116 -3.24 -2.00 -13.96
CA THR A 116 -4.25 -2.76 -13.22
C THR A 116 -5.36 -3.20 -14.16
N THR A 117 -5.40 -4.50 -14.48
CA THR A 117 -6.44 -5.10 -15.33
C THR A 117 -7.59 -5.67 -14.51
N PHE A 118 -8.76 -5.84 -15.13
CA PHE A 118 -9.93 -6.46 -14.49
C PHE A 118 -9.64 -7.89 -13.98
N THR A 119 -8.81 -8.65 -14.72
CA THR A 119 -8.36 -9.99 -14.31
C THR A 119 -7.52 -9.92 -13.03
N LEU A 120 -6.58 -8.99 -12.94
CA LEU A 120 -5.79 -8.79 -11.71
C LEU A 120 -6.67 -8.41 -10.52
N LEU A 121 -7.66 -7.54 -10.72
CA LEU A 121 -8.61 -7.16 -9.66
C LEU A 121 -9.37 -8.39 -9.13
N LYS A 122 -9.84 -9.27 -10.02
CA LYS A 122 -10.49 -10.54 -9.63
C LYS A 122 -9.57 -11.43 -8.81
N GLU A 123 -8.32 -11.59 -9.25
CA GLU A 123 -7.33 -12.42 -8.54
C GLU A 123 -7.01 -11.86 -7.15
N TRP A 124 -6.81 -10.55 -7.04
CA TRP A 124 -6.51 -9.88 -5.77
C TRP A 124 -7.66 -10.02 -4.78
N ILE A 125 -8.90 -9.81 -5.21
CA ILE A 125 -10.09 -9.99 -4.38
C ILE A 125 -10.21 -11.45 -3.95
N LYS A 126 -10.06 -12.40 -4.88
CA LYS A 126 -10.12 -13.84 -4.56
C LYS A 126 -9.10 -14.23 -3.49
N LYS A 127 -7.84 -13.80 -3.63
CA LYS A 127 -6.79 -14.04 -2.63
C LYS A 127 -7.13 -13.39 -1.29
N ALA A 128 -7.57 -12.14 -1.30
CA ALA A 128 -7.96 -11.42 -0.09
C ALA A 128 -9.10 -12.14 0.64
N SER A 129 -10.12 -12.62 -0.07
CA SER A 129 -11.22 -13.39 0.51
C SER A 129 -10.79 -14.74 1.08
N GLN A 130 -9.74 -15.37 0.53
CA GLN A 130 -9.19 -16.61 1.10
C GLN A 130 -8.44 -16.35 2.41
N ILE A 131 -7.65 -15.27 2.44
CA ILE A 131 -6.88 -14.88 3.64
C ILE A 131 -7.83 -14.43 4.76
N ASP A 132 -8.81 -13.58 4.43
CA ASP A 132 -9.79 -13.03 5.39
C ASP A 132 -10.67 -14.12 6.03
N LYS A 133 -10.89 -15.26 5.35
CA LYS A 133 -11.57 -16.44 5.92
C LYS A 133 -10.69 -17.29 6.83
N SER A 134 -9.38 -17.09 6.77
CA SER A 134 -8.37 -17.88 7.50
C SER A 134 -7.86 -17.15 8.76
N ILE A 135 -8.34 -15.92 8.99
CA ILE A 135 -8.06 -15.07 10.16
C ILE A 135 -9.29 -15.11 11.07
#